data_AF-X6N7V3-F1
#
_entry.id   AF-X6N7V3-F1
#
_cell.length_a   1.000
_cell.length_b   1.000
_cell.length_c   1.000
_cell.angle_alpha   90.00
_cell.angle_beta   90.00
_cell.angle_gamma   90.00
#
_symmetry.space_group_name_H-M   'P 1'
#
loop_
_entity.id
_entity.type
_entity.pdbx_description
1 polymer ?
#
loop_
_entity_poly.entity_id
_entity_poly.type
_entity_poly.pdbx_seq_one_letter_code
_entity_poly.pdbx_strand_id
1 'polypeptide(L)'
;MSQQKKNAAPKTPTRKNETVPSPSKKGGATTQTKKGSSENPNEVFRGHVRLKSHKNPNSPRTEYELSENITELCRFEKDRENFGMKVKLKKQGEQYIAFSNNEERSKAATVLYHCNSSNTVKSRSGNKPANEAEEVDQEEQRAMTEMLESWKSKPNGGKLFADFVRQTHVVQLGYLQEISRILSTVSKAEVTKNATASSLIEDFVSSSGITHLCTLALTNTEDHRWLVSILDIMTAILDSQSVDGVNIGCGILVEHSYAVQAITDMFENRNVDVRVKVTKLLTALMVYNDEGLLKVTTALRTYSDAHNNSSVFEEFVRGVYFETDLNFRCAALQLINAALGYMPEIDERVMARHNLSELGFDSILQEMMKKVHEMVVKLIDEGQISDEENLIMGTKKNNRDTGN
;
A
#
# COMPACT_ATOMS: atom_id res chain seq x y z
N MET A 1 62.35 -30.35 15.31
CA MET A 1 62.86 -28.96 15.31
C MET A 1 62.06 -28.20 14.25
N SER A 2 60.87 -27.70 14.58
CA SER A 2 60.57 -26.36 15.15
C SER A 2 60.97 -25.22 14.22
N GLN A 3 60.01 -24.73 13.41
CA GLN A 3 59.19 -23.51 13.61
C GLN A 3 59.92 -22.21 13.21
N GLN A 4 59.35 -21.44 12.28
CA GLN A 4 58.64 -20.20 12.60
C GLN A 4 58.05 -19.50 11.37
N LYS A 5 56.74 -19.22 11.45
CA LYS A 5 55.99 -18.25 10.65
C LYS A 5 56.33 -16.82 11.09
N LYS A 6 56.34 -15.86 10.16
CA LYS A 6 56.10 -14.44 10.46
C LYS A 6 55.10 -13.85 9.47
N ASN A 7 53.95 -13.45 10.02
CA ASN A 7 52.95 -12.60 9.39
C ASN A 7 53.43 -11.14 9.45
N ALA A 8 53.17 -10.35 8.41
CA ALA A 8 53.30 -8.90 8.42
C ALA A 8 51.94 -8.26 8.03
N ALA A 9 51.47 -7.36 8.89
CA ALA A 9 50.21 -6.63 8.78
C ALA A 9 50.33 -5.41 7.82
N PRO A 10 49.21 -4.91 7.27
CA PRO A 10 49.22 -3.77 6.35
C PRO A 10 49.21 -2.41 7.07
N LYS A 11 49.83 -1.44 6.40
CA LYS A 11 50.11 -0.06 6.84
C LYS A 11 48.86 0.83 6.82
N THR A 12 48.67 1.60 7.88
CA THR A 12 47.78 2.78 7.96
C THR A 12 48.39 4.00 7.24
N PRO A 13 47.61 4.83 6.54
CA PRO A 13 48.09 6.11 6.02
C PRO A 13 47.81 7.28 6.97
N THR A 14 48.85 8.07 7.17
CA THR A 14 48.95 9.32 7.94
C THR A 14 48.14 10.44 7.26
N ARG A 15 47.24 11.11 8.00
CA ARG A 15 46.50 12.30 7.54
C ARG A 15 47.21 13.57 8.03
N LYS A 16 47.41 14.53 7.11
CA LYS A 16 48.09 15.81 7.32
C LYS A 16 47.18 16.81 8.06
N ASN A 17 47.84 17.64 8.89
CA ASN A 17 47.28 18.78 9.60
C ASN A 17 46.90 19.91 8.62
N GLU A 18 45.73 20.52 8.83
CA GLU A 18 45.41 21.86 8.35
C GLU A 18 44.78 22.71 9.46
N THR A 19 45.14 23.98 9.39
CA THR A 19 45.14 25.01 10.41
C THR A 19 43.79 25.73 10.48
N VAL A 20 43.29 26.00 11.69
CA VAL A 20 42.07 26.79 11.95
C VAL A 20 42.44 28.27 12.20
N PRO A 21 41.67 29.24 11.67
CA PRO A 21 41.61 30.57 12.25
C PRO A 21 40.29 30.79 13.02
N SER A 22 40.43 31.32 14.24
CA SER A 22 39.34 31.81 15.10
C SER A 22 38.74 33.13 14.60
N PRO A 23 37.55 33.50 15.10
CA PRO A 23 37.28 34.91 15.37
C PRO A 23 36.81 35.19 16.81
N SER A 24 37.13 36.42 17.19
CA SER A 24 37.13 37.05 18.50
C SER A 24 35.77 37.51 19.03
N LYS A 25 35.64 37.47 20.36
CA LYS A 25 34.63 38.13 21.20
C LYS A 25 34.73 39.67 21.17
N LYS A 26 33.58 40.36 21.19
CA LYS A 26 33.23 41.59 21.95
C LYS A 26 31.68 41.56 22.05
N GLY A 27 30.98 41.73 23.16
CA GLY A 27 31.24 42.43 24.42
C GLY A 27 30.32 43.66 24.51
N GLY A 28 29.30 43.65 25.38
CA GLY A 28 28.47 44.83 25.67
C GLY A 28 27.15 44.52 26.40
N ALA A 29 27.12 44.83 27.69
CA ALA A 29 25.96 44.71 28.61
C ALA A 29 25.01 45.92 28.52
N THR A 30 23.77 45.81 29.01
CA THR A 30 23.26 46.48 30.26
C THR A 30 21.77 46.15 30.48
N THR A 31 21.44 46.07 31.76
CA THR A 31 20.23 45.69 32.52
C THR A 31 18.98 46.55 32.29
N GLN A 32 17.78 45.95 32.48
CA GLN A 32 16.74 46.50 33.37
C GLN A 32 15.63 45.48 33.71
N THR A 33 15.20 45.55 34.97
CA THR A 33 14.20 44.75 35.70
C THR A 33 12.77 45.19 35.42
N LYS A 34 11.80 44.24 35.41
CA LYS A 34 10.45 44.48 35.94
C LYS A 34 9.70 43.19 36.30
N LYS A 35 9.08 43.24 37.49
CA LYS A 35 8.14 42.30 38.11
C LYS A 35 6.88 42.10 37.26
N GLY A 36 6.23 40.93 37.40
CA GLY A 36 4.79 40.82 37.21
C GLY A 36 4.24 39.40 37.03
N SER A 37 3.56 38.92 38.07
CA SER A 37 2.39 38.00 38.09
C SER A 37 2.48 36.59 37.48
N SER A 38 2.24 35.64 38.39
CA SER A 38 1.75 34.28 38.17
C SER A 38 0.40 34.24 37.45
N GLU A 39 0.22 33.31 36.52
CA GLU A 39 -1.08 32.76 36.13
C GLU A 39 -0.92 31.33 35.59
N ASN A 40 -1.85 30.46 36.01
CA ASN A 40 -1.95 29.02 35.72
C ASN A 40 -2.05 28.70 34.22
N PRO A 41 -1.46 27.58 33.73
CA PRO A 41 -1.86 26.98 32.47
C PRO A 41 -2.72 25.74 32.75
N ASN A 42 -4.02 25.94 32.96
CA ASN A 42 -5.03 24.92 32.76
C ASN A 42 -6.21 25.59 32.05
N GLU A 43 -6.71 24.93 31.01
CA GLU A 43 -7.78 25.33 30.10
C GLU A 43 -7.37 26.14 28.85
N VAL A 44 -7.68 25.51 27.71
CA VAL A 44 -8.36 26.03 26.51
C VAL A 44 -7.64 25.58 25.24
N PHE A 45 -7.98 24.38 24.77
CA PHE A 45 -7.99 24.02 23.34
C PHE A 45 -9.02 22.90 23.10
N ARG A 46 -10.31 23.20 23.31
CA ARG A 46 -11.41 22.48 22.64
C ARG A 46 -11.77 23.25 21.37
N GLY A 47 -11.00 23.03 20.30
CA GLY A 47 -11.41 23.43 18.96
C GLY A 47 -12.36 22.38 18.39
N HIS A 48 -13.67 22.57 18.55
CA HIS A 48 -14.64 21.82 17.74
C HIS A 48 -14.46 22.21 16.27
N VAL A 49 -13.89 21.30 15.47
CA VAL A 49 -13.96 21.38 14.01
C VAL A 49 -15.40 21.17 13.59
N ARG A 50 -16.13 22.28 13.41
CA ARG A 50 -17.48 22.29 12.89
C ARG A 50 -17.41 22.03 11.38
N LEU A 51 -17.39 20.75 10.98
CA LEU A 51 -17.56 20.34 9.59
C LEU A 51 -18.93 20.82 9.10
N LYS A 52 -18.94 21.90 8.31
CA LYS A 52 -20.13 22.37 7.62
C LYS A 52 -20.45 21.38 6.49
N SER A 53 -21.60 20.71 6.58
CA SER A 53 -22.10 19.83 5.53
C SER A 53 -22.41 20.64 4.26
N HIS A 54 -21.52 20.63 3.28
CA HIS A 54 -21.87 21.02 1.92
C HIS A 54 -22.54 19.82 1.23
N LYS A 55 -23.87 19.88 1.09
CA LYS A 55 -24.61 18.95 0.23
C LYS A 55 -24.16 19.18 -1.21
N ASN A 56 -23.46 18.23 -1.80
CA ASN A 56 -23.17 18.22 -3.23
C ASN A 56 -24.37 17.58 -3.97
N PRO A 57 -25.13 18.32 -4.80
CA PRO A 57 -26.37 17.81 -5.39
C PRO A 57 -26.20 16.97 -6.66
N ASN A 58 -24.96 16.76 -7.14
CA ASN A 58 -24.72 16.07 -8.41
C ASN A 58 -23.75 14.90 -8.23
N SER A 59 -24.29 13.70 -8.01
CA SER A 59 -23.60 12.46 -8.39
C SER A 59 -24.62 11.46 -8.92
N PRO A 60 -24.84 11.40 -10.24
CA PRO A 60 -25.56 10.30 -10.86
C PRO A 60 -24.54 9.27 -11.36
N ARG A 61 -24.49 8.07 -10.78
CA ARG A 61 -24.08 6.85 -11.49
C ARG A 61 -24.47 5.54 -10.77
N THR A 62 -25.41 4.87 -11.42
CA THR A 62 -25.71 3.43 -11.57
C THR A 62 -25.64 2.50 -10.34
N GLU A 63 -26.85 2.15 -9.87
CA GLU A 63 -27.18 1.12 -8.87
C GLU A 63 -26.55 -0.28 -9.14
N TYR A 64 -26.13 -0.56 -10.38
CA TYR A 64 -25.49 -1.82 -10.76
C TYR A 64 -24.06 -1.99 -10.24
N GLU A 65 -23.30 -0.89 -10.09
CA GLU A 65 -21.93 -0.97 -9.54
C GLU A 65 -21.95 -1.18 -8.02
N LEU A 66 -23.07 -0.97 -7.33
CA LEU A 66 -23.13 -1.17 -5.88
C LEU A 66 -23.42 -2.62 -5.46
N SER A 67 -23.93 -3.52 -6.31
CA SER A 67 -24.33 -4.88 -5.90
C SER A 67 -23.15 -5.86 -5.71
N GLU A 68 -22.18 -5.90 -6.64
CA GLU A 68 -20.91 -6.64 -6.46
C GLU A 68 -20.11 -6.12 -5.25
N ASN A 69 -20.27 -4.84 -5.02
CA ASN A 69 -19.58 -4.03 -4.04
C ASN A 69 -20.18 -4.15 -2.63
N ILE A 70 -21.50 -4.36 -2.52
CA ILE A 70 -22.17 -4.82 -1.30
C ILE A 70 -21.71 -6.23 -0.94
N THR A 71 -21.50 -7.10 -1.94
CA THR A 71 -20.95 -8.43 -1.71
C THR A 71 -19.52 -8.35 -1.14
N GLU A 72 -18.69 -7.41 -1.61
CA GLU A 72 -17.39 -7.11 -1.00
C GLU A 72 -17.49 -6.51 0.40
N LEU A 73 -18.45 -5.60 0.68
CA LEU A 73 -18.62 -5.03 2.02
C LEU A 73 -19.18 -6.06 3.03
N CYS A 74 -20.08 -6.94 2.59
CA CYS A 74 -20.58 -8.07 3.36
C CYS A 74 -19.51 -9.16 3.53
N ARG A 75 -18.66 -9.39 2.52
CA ARG A 75 -17.44 -10.19 2.68
C ARG A 75 -16.49 -9.54 3.64
N PHE A 76 -16.32 -8.22 3.62
CA PHE A 76 -15.53 -7.48 4.59
C PHE A 76 -16.11 -7.60 6.01
N GLU A 77 -17.42 -7.65 6.22
CA GLU A 77 -17.99 -7.97 7.52
C GLU A 77 -17.72 -9.41 7.95
N LYS A 78 -17.87 -10.37 7.04
CA LYS A 78 -17.56 -11.78 7.26
C LYS A 78 -16.06 -12.00 7.52
N ASP A 79 -15.22 -11.25 6.84
CA ASP A 79 -13.77 -11.22 6.95
C ASP A 79 -13.39 -10.44 8.20
N ARG A 80 -14.07 -9.38 8.61
CA ARG A 80 -13.90 -8.76 9.93
C ARG A 80 -14.22 -9.74 11.04
N GLU A 81 -15.20 -10.64 10.87
CA GLU A 81 -15.46 -11.74 11.79
C GLU A 81 -14.45 -12.89 11.67
N ASN A 82 -13.89 -13.17 10.50
CA ASN A 82 -12.88 -14.21 10.32
C ASN A 82 -11.48 -13.74 10.78
N PHE A 83 -11.03 -12.57 10.30
CA PHE A 83 -9.82 -11.84 10.70
C PHE A 83 -9.90 -11.29 12.13
N GLY A 84 -11.11 -10.99 12.65
CA GLY A 84 -11.30 -10.46 14.00
C GLY A 84 -11.83 -11.45 15.05
N MET A 85 -12.38 -12.61 14.68
CA MET A 85 -13.13 -13.46 15.64
C MET A 85 -13.06 -14.99 15.44
N LYS A 86 -12.15 -15.54 14.62
CA LYS A 86 -11.73 -16.95 14.76
C LYS A 86 -10.38 -17.13 15.46
N VAL A 87 -9.94 -16.12 16.20
CA VAL A 87 -9.13 -16.35 17.40
C VAL A 87 -10.07 -17.00 18.43
N LYS A 88 -10.24 -18.32 18.36
CA LYS A 88 -10.80 -19.08 19.49
C LYS A 88 -9.84 -18.84 20.66
N LEU A 89 -10.19 -17.88 21.52
CA LEU A 89 -9.54 -17.58 22.78
C LEU A 89 -9.56 -18.83 23.67
N LYS A 90 -8.58 -19.73 23.48
CA LYS A 90 -8.27 -20.75 24.47
C LYS A 90 -7.47 -20.05 25.55
N LYS A 91 -8.14 -19.77 26.66
CA LYS A 91 -7.54 -19.23 27.89
C LYS A 91 -6.52 -20.22 28.45
N GLN A 92 -5.28 -20.16 27.98
CA GLN A 92 -4.11 -20.72 28.65
C GLN A 92 -2.94 -19.76 28.47
N GLY A 93 -2.70 -18.90 29.46
CA GLY A 93 -1.49 -18.09 29.59
C GLY A 93 -1.27 -17.06 28.48
N GLU A 94 -1.71 -15.83 28.73
CA GLU A 94 -1.18 -14.56 28.18
C GLU A 94 -0.31 -14.65 26.91
N GLN A 95 -0.92 -14.91 25.75
CA GLN A 95 -0.39 -14.52 24.44
C GLN A 95 -1.54 -14.47 23.43
N TYR A 96 -1.85 -13.28 22.94
CA TYR A 96 -2.87 -13.04 21.91
C TYR A 96 -2.22 -13.21 20.54
N ILE A 97 -2.45 -14.34 19.89
CA ILE A 97 -1.79 -14.64 18.61
C ILE A 97 -2.74 -14.31 17.46
N ALA A 98 -2.54 -13.15 16.83
CA ALA A 98 -2.98 -12.89 15.47
C ALA A 98 -2.06 -13.68 14.53
N PHE A 99 -2.59 -14.65 13.77
CA PHE A 99 -1.89 -15.58 12.88
C PHE A 99 -0.57 -16.15 13.43
N SER A 100 -0.61 -17.43 13.83
CA SER A 100 0.44 -18.02 14.66
C SER A 100 1.79 -18.28 13.97
N ASN A 101 1.86 -18.14 12.65
CA ASN A 101 3.10 -18.29 11.91
C ASN A 101 3.14 -17.40 10.65
N ASN A 102 4.36 -17.13 10.17
CA ASN A 102 4.62 -16.31 8.99
C ASN A 102 4.04 -16.90 7.69
N GLU A 103 3.77 -18.20 7.65
CA GLU A 103 3.19 -18.86 6.46
C GLU A 103 1.72 -18.47 6.26
N GLU A 104 0.93 -18.44 7.34
CA GLU A 104 -0.46 -17.97 7.29
C GLU A 104 -0.55 -16.48 6.91
N ARG A 105 0.38 -15.67 7.41
CA ARG A 105 0.50 -14.24 7.08
C ARG A 105 0.84 -14.01 5.61
N SER A 106 1.79 -14.78 5.06
CA SER A 106 2.16 -14.75 3.65
C SER A 106 0.96 -15.08 2.73
N LYS A 107 0.17 -16.10 3.09
CA LYS A 107 -1.07 -16.46 2.37
C LYS A 107 -2.12 -15.35 2.47
N ALA A 108 -2.32 -14.78 3.66
CA ALA A 108 -3.28 -13.70 3.87
C ALA A 108 -2.91 -12.44 3.06
N ALA A 109 -1.62 -12.08 2.99
CA ALA A 109 -1.14 -10.95 2.19
C ALA A 109 -1.51 -11.11 0.71
N THR A 110 -1.32 -12.30 0.16
CA THR A 110 -1.66 -12.63 -1.24
C THR A 110 -3.17 -12.52 -1.48
N VAL A 111 -4.00 -13.03 -0.56
CA VAL A 111 -5.47 -12.95 -0.67
C VAL A 111 -5.95 -11.51 -0.61
N LEU A 112 -5.50 -10.73 0.38
CA LEU A 112 -5.93 -9.35 0.58
C LEU A 112 -5.57 -8.46 -0.60
N TYR A 113 -4.46 -8.73 -1.29
CA TYR A 113 -4.09 -8.01 -2.50
C TYR A 113 -5.05 -8.30 -3.68
N HIS A 114 -5.42 -9.57 -3.89
CA HIS A 114 -6.22 -10.00 -5.05
C HIS A 114 -7.74 -9.84 -4.88
N CYS A 115 -8.24 -9.59 -3.67
CA CYS A 115 -9.69 -9.58 -3.39
C CYS A 115 -10.53 -8.63 -4.27
N ASN A 116 -9.95 -7.57 -4.87
CA ASN A 116 -10.72 -6.59 -5.67
C ASN A 116 -10.12 -6.35 -7.08
N SER A 117 -9.58 -7.39 -7.73
CA SER A 117 -8.90 -7.25 -9.04
C SER A 117 -9.77 -7.59 -10.27
N SER A 118 -11.08 -7.70 -10.12
CA SER A 118 -11.99 -8.20 -11.18
C SER A 118 -12.35 -7.19 -12.28
N ASN A 119 -12.01 -5.90 -12.15
CA ASN A 119 -12.43 -4.88 -13.13
C ASN A 119 -11.30 -4.48 -14.09
N THR A 120 -11.18 -5.21 -15.19
CA THR A 120 -10.44 -4.72 -16.37
C THR A 120 -11.40 -3.99 -17.30
N VAL A 121 -11.38 -2.65 -17.22
CA VAL A 121 -12.10 -1.79 -18.18
C VAL A 121 -11.41 -1.92 -19.53
N LYS A 122 -12.08 -2.58 -20.49
CA LYS A 122 -11.66 -2.58 -21.90
C LYS A 122 -11.79 -1.15 -22.45
N SER A 123 -10.67 -0.46 -22.63
CA SER A 123 -10.63 0.80 -23.36
C SER A 123 -10.94 0.54 -24.84
N ARG A 124 -12.05 1.11 -25.33
CA ARG A 124 -12.39 1.12 -26.76
C ARG A 124 -11.54 2.20 -27.44
N SER A 125 -10.57 1.80 -28.26
CA SER A 125 -9.88 2.73 -29.16
C SER A 125 -10.82 3.13 -30.29
N GLY A 126 -10.99 4.43 -30.49
CA GLY A 126 -11.73 4.99 -31.63
C GLY A 126 -10.81 5.05 -32.85
N ASN A 127 -11.26 4.50 -33.97
CA ASN A 127 -10.55 4.53 -35.24
C ASN A 127 -10.43 5.97 -35.76
N LYS A 128 -9.21 6.48 -35.82
CA LYS A 128 -8.82 7.66 -36.61
C LYS A 128 -8.02 7.18 -37.83
N PRO A 129 -8.08 7.88 -38.98
CA PRO A 129 -7.31 7.49 -40.16
C PRO A 129 -5.83 7.81 -39.97
N ALA A 130 -4.99 6.83 -40.30
CA ALA A 130 -3.54 6.85 -40.08
C ALA A 130 -2.81 7.83 -41.02
N ASN A 131 -1.92 8.62 -40.44
CA ASN A 131 -0.90 9.38 -41.17
C ASN A 131 0.40 8.56 -41.24
N GLU A 132 1.20 8.73 -42.28
CA GLU A 132 2.50 8.04 -42.48
C GLU A 132 3.50 8.22 -41.31
N ALA A 133 3.37 9.27 -40.50
CA ALA A 133 4.14 9.46 -39.27
C ALA A 133 3.73 8.51 -38.13
N GLU A 134 2.49 8.01 -38.12
CA GLU A 134 2.02 7.00 -37.16
C GLU A 134 2.50 5.59 -37.51
N GLU A 135 2.82 5.31 -38.78
CA GLU A 135 3.34 3.99 -39.18
C GLU A 135 4.79 3.77 -38.72
N VAL A 136 5.63 4.81 -38.77
CA VAL A 136 7.04 4.73 -38.29
C VAL A 136 7.08 4.49 -36.77
N ASP A 137 6.19 5.14 -36.01
CA ASP A 137 6.09 4.98 -34.54
C ASP A 137 5.57 3.57 -34.16
N GLN A 138 4.67 3.00 -34.97
CA GLN A 138 4.15 1.64 -34.76
C GLN A 138 5.18 0.55 -35.04
N GLU A 139 6.04 0.72 -36.04
CA GLU A 139 7.10 -0.26 -36.34
C GLU A 139 8.20 -0.25 -35.27
N GLU A 140 8.61 0.95 -34.79
CA GLU A 140 9.53 1.08 -33.67
C GLU A 140 8.95 0.45 -32.39
N GLN A 141 7.68 0.75 -32.08
CA GLN A 141 7.00 0.16 -30.94
C GLN A 141 6.92 -1.37 -31.04
N ARG A 142 6.60 -1.92 -32.22
CA ARG A 142 6.55 -3.37 -32.45
C ARG A 142 7.94 -4.01 -32.26
N ALA A 143 8.98 -3.43 -32.86
CA ALA A 143 10.34 -3.91 -32.72
C ALA A 143 10.81 -3.89 -31.25
N MET A 144 10.44 -2.85 -30.51
CA MET A 144 10.72 -2.75 -29.08
C MET A 144 9.99 -3.83 -28.28
N THR A 145 8.70 -4.05 -28.54
CA THR A 145 7.91 -5.11 -27.91
C THR A 145 8.50 -6.49 -28.18
N GLU A 146 8.88 -6.79 -29.43
CA GLU A 146 9.53 -8.05 -29.79
C GLU A 146 10.88 -8.22 -29.08
N MET A 147 11.65 -7.14 -28.96
CA MET A 147 12.91 -7.15 -28.21
C MET A 147 12.67 -7.47 -26.72
N LEU A 148 11.72 -6.80 -26.07
CA LEU A 148 11.39 -7.01 -24.66
C LEU A 148 10.87 -8.43 -24.41
N GLU A 149 9.98 -8.94 -25.26
CA GLU A 149 9.51 -10.34 -25.17
C GLU A 149 10.65 -11.34 -25.37
N SER A 150 11.63 -11.04 -26.23
CA SER A 150 12.80 -11.91 -26.39
C SER A 150 13.64 -12.02 -25.11
N TRP A 151 13.62 -11.02 -24.24
CA TRP A 151 14.38 -11.01 -22.99
C TRP A 151 13.81 -11.96 -21.94
N LYS A 152 12.48 -12.19 -21.97
CA LYS A 152 11.79 -13.12 -21.08
C LYS A 152 12.41 -14.52 -21.05
N SER A 153 12.89 -15.01 -22.21
CA SER A 153 13.50 -16.33 -22.35
C SER A 153 15.03 -16.35 -22.31
N LYS A 154 15.68 -15.18 -22.19
CA LYS A 154 17.14 -15.08 -22.19
C LYS A 154 17.71 -15.28 -20.78
N PRO A 155 18.89 -15.90 -20.65
CA PRO A 155 19.63 -15.86 -19.39
C PRO A 155 19.95 -14.40 -19.03
N ASN A 156 19.75 -14.00 -17.77
CA ASN A 156 19.87 -12.61 -17.32
C ASN A 156 18.83 -11.65 -17.93
N GLY A 157 17.68 -12.16 -18.39
CA GLY A 157 16.61 -11.32 -18.94
C GLY A 157 16.16 -10.21 -17.98
N GLY A 158 16.09 -10.51 -16.68
CA GLY A 158 15.73 -9.54 -15.65
C GLY A 158 16.73 -8.41 -15.53
N LYS A 159 18.02 -8.72 -15.68
CA LYS A 159 19.08 -7.71 -15.73
C LYS A 159 18.91 -6.78 -16.93
N LEU A 160 18.55 -7.32 -18.10
CA LEU A 160 18.30 -6.50 -19.28
C LEU A 160 17.13 -5.54 -19.05
N PHE A 161 16.04 -6.00 -18.40
CA PHE A 161 14.95 -5.13 -17.98
C PHE A 161 15.43 -4.04 -17.00
N ALA A 162 16.22 -4.40 -15.99
CA ALA A 162 16.73 -3.42 -15.01
C ALA A 162 17.66 -2.39 -15.68
N ASP A 163 18.58 -2.83 -16.55
CA ASP A 163 19.49 -1.98 -17.30
C ASP A 163 18.74 -1.04 -18.26
N PHE A 164 17.60 -1.47 -18.80
CA PHE A 164 16.71 -0.64 -19.60
C PHE A 164 15.98 0.40 -18.75
N VAL A 165 15.36 -0.01 -17.65
CA VAL A 165 14.67 0.88 -16.69
C VAL A 165 15.63 1.93 -16.11
N ARG A 166 16.92 1.59 -15.94
CA ARG A 166 17.98 2.53 -15.51
C ARG A 166 18.16 3.71 -16.47
N GLN A 167 17.90 3.53 -17.75
CA GLN A 167 18.13 4.56 -18.78
C GLN A 167 16.95 5.54 -18.81
N THR A 168 16.73 6.24 -17.70
CA THR A 168 15.55 7.07 -17.41
C THR A 168 15.21 8.13 -18.48
N HIS A 169 16.18 8.54 -19.29
CA HIS A 169 15.98 9.50 -20.39
C HIS A 169 15.49 8.87 -21.70
N VAL A 170 15.53 7.55 -21.82
CA VAL A 170 15.15 6.77 -23.03
C VAL A 170 13.86 6.00 -22.80
N VAL A 171 13.55 5.64 -21.55
CA VAL A 171 12.36 4.85 -21.24
C VAL A 171 11.12 5.70 -21.54
N GLN A 172 10.31 5.23 -22.48
CA GLN A 172 8.97 5.74 -22.72
C GLN A 172 7.95 4.97 -21.90
N LEU A 173 6.83 5.61 -21.57
CA LEU A 173 5.74 5.01 -20.80
C LEU A 173 5.24 3.69 -21.40
N GLY A 174 5.08 3.63 -22.73
CA GLY A 174 4.63 2.42 -23.42
C GLY A 174 5.55 1.22 -23.19
N TYR A 175 6.87 1.46 -23.06
CA TYR A 175 7.84 0.40 -22.79
C TYR A 175 7.74 -0.08 -21.34
N LEU A 176 7.47 0.81 -20.39
CA LEU A 176 7.27 0.42 -18.99
C LEU A 176 5.99 -0.40 -18.81
N GLN A 177 4.90 -0.03 -19.50
CA GLN A 177 3.67 -0.81 -19.55
C GLN A 177 3.90 -2.21 -20.12
N GLU A 178 4.74 -2.31 -21.14
CA GLU A 178 5.09 -3.59 -21.76
C GLU A 178 5.95 -4.47 -20.83
N ILE A 179 6.93 -3.88 -20.14
CA ILE A 179 7.71 -4.58 -19.09
C ILE A 179 6.79 -5.08 -17.99
N SER A 180 5.86 -4.25 -17.53
CA SER A 180 4.84 -4.63 -16.55
C SER A 180 4.04 -5.85 -17.02
N ARG A 181 3.51 -5.80 -18.25
CA ARG A 181 2.74 -6.90 -18.85
C ARG A 181 3.55 -8.20 -18.90
N ILE A 182 4.82 -8.13 -19.32
CA ILE A 182 5.71 -9.30 -19.41
C ILE A 182 5.94 -9.88 -18.02
N LEU A 183 6.34 -9.05 -17.04
CA LEU A 183 6.60 -9.51 -15.67
C LEU A 183 5.35 -10.10 -15.01
N SER A 184 4.18 -9.48 -15.17
CA SER A 184 2.91 -10.04 -14.66
C SER A 184 2.52 -11.36 -15.33
N THR A 185 2.86 -11.55 -16.61
CA THR A 185 2.61 -12.81 -17.31
C THR A 185 3.55 -13.90 -16.80
N VAL A 186 4.79 -13.54 -16.50
CA VAL A 186 5.81 -14.45 -15.96
C VAL A 186 5.45 -14.88 -14.54
N SER A 187 5.12 -13.94 -13.64
CA SER A 187 4.77 -14.24 -12.25
C SER A 187 3.55 -15.17 -12.15
N LYS A 188 2.53 -14.95 -13.00
CA LYS A 188 1.35 -15.84 -13.05
C LYS A 188 1.66 -17.23 -13.61
N ALA A 189 2.65 -17.35 -14.50
CA ALA A 189 3.05 -18.62 -15.09
C ALA A 189 3.95 -19.46 -14.16
N GLU A 190 4.60 -18.86 -13.15
CA GLU A 190 5.42 -19.57 -12.14
C GLU A 190 4.63 -20.60 -11.34
N VAL A 191 3.32 -20.38 -11.18
CA VAL A 191 2.39 -21.34 -10.58
C VAL A 191 2.38 -22.69 -11.34
N THR A 192 2.92 -22.72 -12.58
CA THR A 192 3.13 -23.91 -13.40
C THR A 192 4.61 -24.28 -13.59
N LYS A 193 5.32 -24.64 -12.51
CA LYS A 193 6.55 -25.50 -12.45
C LYS A 193 7.72 -25.27 -13.45
N ASN A 194 7.79 -24.16 -14.17
CA ASN A 194 8.92 -23.88 -15.06
C ASN A 194 9.93 -22.98 -14.35
N ALA A 195 11.09 -23.54 -13.98
CA ALA A 195 12.17 -22.90 -13.23
C ALA A 195 12.80 -21.66 -13.90
N THR A 196 12.46 -21.35 -15.14
CA THR A 196 13.00 -20.21 -15.91
C THR A 196 12.37 -18.87 -15.58
N ALA A 197 11.20 -18.86 -14.94
CA ALA A 197 10.52 -17.62 -14.59
C ALA A 197 11.09 -16.99 -13.29
N SER A 198 11.38 -17.81 -12.27
CA SER A 198 11.98 -17.37 -10.99
C SER A 198 13.27 -16.58 -11.22
N SER A 199 14.06 -16.97 -12.22
CA SER A 199 15.27 -16.24 -12.58
C SER A 199 15.01 -14.82 -13.11
N LEU A 200 13.88 -14.55 -13.76
CA LEU A 200 13.66 -13.24 -14.38
C LEU A 200 13.45 -12.14 -13.33
N ILE A 201 12.61 -12.39 -12.32
CA ILE A 201 12.36 -11.41 -11.25
C ILE A 201 13.58 -11.33 -10.33
N GLU A 202 14.20 -12.46 -10.00
CA GLU A 202 15.45 -12.48 -9.22
C GLU A 202 16.58 -11.70 -9.91
N ASP A 203 16.76 -11.86 -11.23
CA ASP A 203 17.76 -11.13 -12.01
C ASP A 203 17.47 -9.62 -12.04
N PHE A 204 16.19 -9.24 -12.18
CA PHE A 204 15.75 -7.84 -12.16
C PHE A 204 16.05 -7.18 -10.81
N VAL A 205 15.69 -7.87 -9.72
CA VAL A 205 15.92 -7.41 -8.35
C VAL A 205 17.41 -7.33 -8.05
N SER A 206 18.17 -8.38 -8.37
CA SER A 206 19.63 -8.44 -8.18
C SER A 206 20.38 -7.36 -8.96
N SER A 207 19.79 -6.88 -10.06
CA SER A 207 20.33 -5.80 -10.90
C SER A 207 19.83 -4.41 -10.51
N SER A 208 19.35 -4.23 -9.26
CA SER A 208 18.85 -2.95 -8.73
C SER A 208 17.62 -2.40 -9.45
N GLY A 209 16.82 -3.25 -10.10
CA GLY A 209 15.60 -2.85 -10.82
C GLY A 209 14.62 -2.09 -9.93
N ILE A 210 14.42 -2.52 -8.68
CA ILE A 210 13.53 -1.84 -7.71
C ILE A 210 14.02 -0.42 -7.40
N THR A 211 15.32 -0.22 -7.17
CA THR A 211 15.90 1.12 -6.95
C THR A 211 15.62 2.05 -8.12
N HIS A 212 15.71 1.54 -9.34
CA HIS A 212 15.45 2.33 -10.55
C HIS A 212 13.96 2.65 -10.71
N LEU A 213 13.06 1.71 -10.39
CA LEU A 213 11.62 1.99 -10.31
C LEU A 213 11.30 3.07 -9.27
N CYS A 214 11.91 3.02 -8.08
CA CYS A 214 11.72 4.05 -7.06
C CYS A 214 12.20 5.42 -7.56
N THR A 215 13.33 5.47 -8.27
CA THR A 215 13.87 6.70 -8.87
C THR A 215 12.93 7.26 -9.95
N LEU A 216 12.36 6.39 -10.78
CA LEU A 216 11.38 6.79 -11.80
C LEU A 216 10.09 7.33 -11.17
N ALA A 217 9.63 6.73 -10.08
CA ALA A 217 8.44 7.20 -9.38
C ALA A 217 8.63 8.62 -8.83
N LEU A 218 9.79 8.90 -8.22
CA LEU A 218 10.14 10.22 -7.70
C LEU A 218 10.26 11.29 -8.79
N THR A 219 10.65 10.90 -10.00
CA THR A 219 10.81 11.84 -11.12
C THR A 219 9.52 12.05 -11.93
N ASN A 220 8.50 11.19 -11.74
CA ASN A 220 7.24 11.19 -12.48
C ASN A 220 6.02 11.24 -11.54
N THR A 221 6.12 11.92 -10.40
CA THR A 221 5.07 11.98 -9.36
C THR A 221 3.74 12.55 -9.85
N GLU A 222 3.76 13.39 -10.89
CA GLU A 222 2.56 14.02 -11.44
C GLU A 222 1.85 13.15 -12.50
N ASP A 223 2.56 12.31 -13.25
CA ASP A 223 1.96 11.47 -14.30
C ASP A 223 1.51 10.12 -13.74
N HIS A 224 0.22 10.04 -13.39
CA HIS A 224 -0.40 8.83 -12.85
C HIS A 224 -0.16 7.58 -13.70
N ARG A 225 0.01 7.68 -15.02
CA ARG A 225 0.21 6.51 -15.90
C ARG A 225 1.58 5.86 -15.65
N TRP A 226 2.59 6.68 -15.38
CA TRP A 226 3.91 6.20 -14.97
C TRP A 226 3.82 5.49 -13.63
N LEU A 227 3.18 6.12 -12.64
CA LEU A 227 3.03 5.53 -11.31
C LEU A 227 2.26 4.22 -11.34
N VAL A 228 1.16 4.14 -12.09
CA VAL A 228 0.40 2.90 -12.30
C VAL A 228 1.30 1.80 -12.87
N SER A 229 2.07 2.10 -13.92
CA SER A 229 2.97 1.12 -14.55
C SER A 229 4.07 0.63 -13.59
N ILE A 230 4.62 1.54 -12.76
CA ILE A 230 5.59 1.19 -11.72
C ILE A 230 4.95 0.29 -10.66
N LEU A 231 3.76 0.66 -10.16
CA LEU A 231 3.02 -0.11 -9.17
C LEU A 231 2.60 -1.48 -9.70
N ASP A 232 2.33 -1.60 -11.00
CA ASP A 232 2.04 -2.89 -11.65
C ASP A 232 3.28 -3.78 -11.73
N ILE A 233 4.47 -3.22 -11.96
CA ILE A 233 5.73 -3.98 -11.85
C ILE A 233 5.98 -4.41 -10.40
N MET A 234 5.79 -3.51 -9.42
CA MET A 234 5.91 -3.85 -8.00
C MET A 234 4.91 -4.93 -7.58
N THR A 235 3.71 -4.91 -8.17
CA THR A 235 2.71 -5.97 -8.02
C THR A 235 3.21 -7.29 -8.60
N ALA A 236 3.76 -7.28 -9.81
CA ALA A 236 4.32 -8.50 -10.41
C ALA A 236 5.44 -9.10 -9.56
N ILE A 237 6.27 -8.24 -8.93
CA ILE A 237 7.27 -8.68 -7.95
C ILE A 237 6.59 -9.28 -6.73
N LEU A 238 5.57 -8.62 -6.15
CA LEU A 238 4.82 -9.12 -4.99
C LEU A 238 4.17 -10.48 -5.25
N ASP A 239 3.70 -10.74 -6.47
CA ASP A 239 3.07 -11.99 -6.88
C ASP A 239 4.07 -13.15 -7.08
N SER A 240 5.38 -12.89 -6.97
CA SER A 240 6.43 -13.91 -7.18
C SER A 240 6.44 -14.93 -6.05
N GLN A 241 6.48 -16.20 -6.42
CA GLN A 241 6.47 -17.32 -5.48
C GLN A 241 7.69 -18.22 -5.70
N SER A 242 8.22 -18.78 -4.62
CA SER A 242 9.23 -19.83 -4.71
C SER A 242 8.64 -21.11 -5.32
N VAL A 243 9.51 -22.06 -5.66
CA VAL A 243 9.11 -23.40 -6.12
C VAL A 243 8.18 -24.11 -5.12
N ASP A 244 8.31 -23.78 -3.83
CA ASP A 244 7.49 -24.33 -2.75
C ASP A 244 6.17 -23.56 -2.53
N GLY A 245 5.87 -22.55 -3.37
CA GLY A 245 4.67 -21.72 -3.27
C GLY A 245 4.73 -20.66 -2.17
N VAL A 246 5.92 -20.37 -1.62
CA VAL A 246 6.09 -19.31 -0.62
C VAL A 246 6.21 -17.97 -1.33
N ASN A 247 5.42 -16.97 -0.93
CA ASN A 247 5.53 -15.62 -1.49
C ASN A 247 6.89 -15.01 -1.11
N ILE A 248 7.81 -14.94 -2.07
CA ILE A 248 9.13 -14.32 -1.93
C ILE A 248 9.09 -12.82 -2.28
N GLY A 249 8.10 -12.41 -3.07
CA GLY A 249 7.89 -11.03 -3.52
C GLY A 249 7.73 -10.04 -2.39
N CYS A 250 6.90 -10.37 -1.40
CA CYS A 250 6.74 -9.55 -0.19
C CYS A 250 8.06 -9.39 0.57
N GLY A 251 8.84 -10.47 0.71
CA GLY A 251 10.16 -10.41 1.34
C GLY A 251 11.10 -9.45 0.62
N ILE A 252 11.20 -9.58 -0.70
CA ILE A 252 12.02 -8.70 -1.55
C ILE A 252 11.65 -7.22 -1.37
N LEU A 253 10.36 -6.88 -1.41
CA LEU A 253 9.90 -5.50 -1.29
C LEU A 253 10.09 -4.94 0.13
N VAL A 254 9.82 -5.74 1.16
CA VAL A 254 10.03 -5.33 2.56
C VAL A 254 11.52 -5.11 2.82
N GLU A 255 12.40 -6.02 2.40
CA GLU A 255 13.85 -5.95 2.64
C GLU A 255 14.51 -4.78 1.90
N HIS A 256 13.96 -4.37 0.75
CA HIS A 256 14.51 -3.27 -0.04
C HIS A 256 14.42 -1.92 0.68
N SER A 257 15.55 -1.23 0.85
CA SER A 257 15.70 -0.03 1.69
C SER A 257 14.75 1.12 1.39
N TYR A 258 14.29 1.24 0.14
CA TYR A 258 13.51 2.40 -0.32
C TYR A 258 12.12 2.05 -0.83
N ALA A 259 11.77 0.76 -0.96
CA ALA A 259 10.58 0.36 -1.72
C ALA A 259 9.29 0.78 -1.01
N VAL A 260 9.18 0.48 0.29
CA VAL A 260 7.97 0.81 1.08
C VAL A 260 7.72 2.31 1.14
N GLN A 261 8.78 3.11 1.35
CA GLN A 261 8.67 4.57 1.35
C GLN A 261 8.27 5.09 -0.03
N ALA A 262 8.92 4.63 -1.10
CA ALA A 262 8.59 5.07 -2.46
C ALA A 262 7.13 4.73 -2.84
N ILE A 263 6.62 3.54 -2.47
CA ILE A 263 5.20 3.18 -2.63
C ILE A 263 4.30 4.15 -1.87
N THR A 264 4.69 4.51 -0.64
CA THR A 264 3.92 5.45 0.20
C THR A 264 3.93 6.85 -0.39
N ASP A 265 5.05 7.34 -0.92
CA ASP A 265 5.18 8.65 -1.54
C ASP A 265 4.30 8.77 -2.79
N MET A 266 4.12 7.67 -3.55
CA MET A 266 3.19 7.64 -4.69
C MET A 266 1.72 7.90 -4.29
N PHE A 267 1.36 7.78 -3.00
CA PHE A 267 0.03 8.12 -2.49
C PHE A 267 -0.31 9.62 -2.60
N GLU A 268 0.70 10.50 -2.75
CA GLU A 268 0.49 11.93 -2.97
C GLU A 268 -0.25 12.22 -4.29
N ASN A 269 -0.19 11.29 -5.25
CA ASN A 269 -0.90 11.45 -6.51
C ASN A 269 -2.42 11.32 -6.28
N ARG A 270 -3.18 12.31 -6.77
CA ARG A 270 -4.63 12.37 -6.57
C ARG A 270 -5.43 11.38 -7.42
N ASN A 271 -4.80 10.73 -8.39
CA ASN A 271 -5.48 9.72 -9.19
C ASN A 271 -5.89 8.53 -8.31
N VAL A 272 -7.17 8.19 -8.37
CA VAL A 272 -7.75 7.16 -7.51
C VAL A 272 -7.15 5.77 -7.77
N ASP A 273 -6.81 5.44 -9.02
CA ASP A 273 -6.23 4.14 -9.38
C ASP A 273 -4.84 3.96 -8.76
N VAL A 274 -4.04 5.04 -8.75
CA VAL A 274 -2.74 5.06 -8.05
C VAL A 274 -2.95 4.81 -6.57
N ARG A 275 -3.86 5.56 -5.92
CA ARG A 275 -4.12 5.45 -4.49
C ARG A 275 -4.69 4.08 -4.09
N VAL A 276 -5.52 3.46 -4.93
CA VAL A 276 -6.01 2.09 -4.74
C VAL A 276 -4.83 1.11 -4.73
N LYS A 277 -3.96 1.17 -5.74
CA LYS A 277 -2.80 0.27 -5.86
C LYS A 277 -1.81 0.45 -4.72
N VAL A 278 -1.48 1.68 -4.36
CA VAL A 278 -0.63 1.99 -3.20
C VAL A 278 -1.22 1.39 -1.94
N THR A 279 -2.49 1.66 -1.65
CA THR A 279 -3.16 1.16 -0.44
C THR A 279 -3.15 -0.37 -0.37
N LYS A 280 -3.42 -1.05 -1.50
CA LYS A 280 -3.39 -2.53 -1.56
C LYS A 280 -1.98 -3.09 -1.34
N LEU A 281 -0.96 -2.53 -1.99
CA LEU A 281 0.43 -2.95 -1.79
C LEU A 281 0.87 -2.77 -0.34
N LEU A 282 0.63 -1.59 0.25
CA LEU A 282 0.96 -1.32 1.65
C LEU A 282 0.24 -2.29 2.60
N THR A 283 -1.03 -2.61 2.33
CA THR A 283 -1.78 -3.60 3.10
C THR A 283 -1.14 -4.98 3.03
N ALA A 284 -0.77 -5.45 1.84
CA ALA A 284 -0.13 -6.75 1.66
C ALA A 284 1.22 -6.84 2.39
N LEU A 285 2.06 -5.80 2.27
CA LEU A 285 3.36 -5.73 2.93
C LEU A 285 3.22 -5.67 4.46
N MET A 286 2.22 -4.96 4.98
CA MET A 286 1.92 -4.87 6.41
C MET A 286 1.52 -6.24 7.00
N VAL A 287 0.74 -7.01 6.24
CA VAL A 287 0.23 -8.31 6.68
C VAL A 287 1.31 -9.37 6.62
N TYR A 288 2.27 -9.27 5.69
CA TYR A 288 3.29 -10.29 5.42
C TYR A 288 4.08 -10.74 6.66
N ASN A 289 4.72 -9.82 7.38
CA ASN A 289 5.50 -10.10 8.59
C ASN A 289 5.63 -8.84 9.48
N ASP A 290 6.22 -8.97 10.67
CA ASP A 290 6.38 -7.86 11.61
C ASP A 290 7.28 -6.74 11.06
N GLU A 291 8.30 -7.08 10.28
CA GLU A 291 9.15 -6.10 9.64
C GLU A 291 8.38 -5.25 8.62
N GLY A 292 7.51 -5.88 7.82
CA GLY A 292 6.63 -5.21 6.87
C GLY A 292 5.64 -4.29 7.57
N LEU A 293 5.01 -4.75 8.66
CA LEU A 293 4.18 -3.91 9.52
C LEU A 293 4.95 -2.69 10.03
N LEU A 294 6.16 -2.89 10.57
CA LEU A 294 7.00 -1.81 11.08
C LEU A 294 7.39 -0.81 9.99
N LYS A 295 7.85 -1.29 8.82
CA LYS A 295 8.26 -0.42 7.71
C LYS A 295 7.09 0.38 7.14
N VAL A 296 5.92 -0.26 6.94
CA VAL A 296 4.73 0.44 6.43
C VAL A 296 4.23 1.48 7.43
N THR A 297 4.11 1.13 8.71
CA THR A 297 3.66 2.10 9.74
C THR A 297 4.65 3.25 9.92
N THR A 298 5.96 3.01 9.78
CA THR A 298 6.98 4.06 9.77
C THR A 298 6.82 4.97 8.56
N ALA A 299 6.67 4.43 7.35
CA ALA A 299 6.48 5.22 6.14
C ALA A 299 5.20 6.06 6.20
N LEU A 300 4.10 5.49 6.68
CA LEU A 300 2.84 6.22 6.91
C LEU A 300 2.98 7.33 7.95
N ARG A 301 3.81 7.14 8.99
CA ARG A 301 4.11 8.18 9.97
C ARG A 301 4.90 9.33 9.33
N THR A 302 5.95 9.02 8.57
CA THR A 302 6.71 10.02 7.82
C THR A 302 5.80 10.82 6.87
N TYR A 303 4.91 10.14 6.15
CA TYR A 303 3.91 10.78 5.29
C TYR A 303 2.96 11.68 6.10
N SER A 304 2.43 11.19 7.22
CA SER A 304 1.54 11.93 8.13
C SER A 304 2.19 13.21 8.65
N ASP A 305 3.43 13.10 9.11
CA ASP A 305 4.20 14.22 9.65
C ASP A 305 4.48 15.28 8.58
N ALA A 306 4.85 14.86 7.35
CA ALA A 306 5.07 15.77 6.23
C ALA A 306 3.81 16.56 5.84
N HIS A 307 2.63 15.97 6.04
CA HIS A 307 1.33 16.57 5.72
C HIS A 307 0.64 17.26 6.90
N ASN A 308 1.27 17.28 8.09
CA ASN A 308 0.68 17.78 9.33
C ASN A 308 -0.66 17.11 9.69
N ASN A 309 -0.79 15.83 9.37
CA ASN A 309 -1.96 15.05 9.76
C ASN A 309 -1.90 14.73 11.25
N SER A 310 -3.06 14.80 11.90
CA SER A 310 -3.24 14.45 13.31
C SER A 310 -3.05 12.96 13.60
N SER A 311 -3.15 12.12 12.57
CA SER A 311 -3.04 10.68 12.64
C SER A 311 -2.60 10.09 11.31
N VAL A 312 -1.86 8.98 11.36
CA VAL A 312 -1.45 8.20 10.17
C VAL A 312 -2.63 7.68 9.35
N PHE A 313 -3.82 7.62 9.94
CA PHE A 313 -5.04 7.18 9.29
C PHE A 313 -5.89 8.30 8.70
N GLU A 314 -5.54 9.57 8.94
CA GLU A 314 -6.39 10.72 8.57
C GLU A 314 -6.78 10.72 7.09
N GLU A 315 -5.80 10.55 6.20
CA GLU A 315 -6.05 10.54 4.76
C GLU A 315 -6.90 9.34 4.29
N PHE A 316 -6.78 8.19 4.97
CA PHE A 316 -7.58 7.02 4.67
C PHE A 316 -9.02 7.18 5.18
N VAL A 317 -9.23 7.71 6.39
CA VAL A 317 -10.56 8.02 6.92
C VAL A 317 -11.27 9.07 6.07
N ARG A 318 -10.55 10.13 5.70
CA ARG A 318 -11.02 11.15 4.75
C ARG A 318 -11.40 10.50 3.42
N GLY A 319 -10.55 9.62 2.93
CA GLY A 319 -10.78 8.80 1.75
C GLY A 319 -12.09 8.00 1.79
N VAL A 320 -12.30 7.24 2.88
CA VAL A 320 -13.52 6.43 3.09
C VAL A 320 -14.79 7.30 3.03
N TYR A 321 -14.73 8.52 3.57
CA TYR A 321 -15.88 9.41 3.59
C TYR A 321 -16.15 10.12 2.26
N PHE A 322 -15.12 10.73 1.66
CA PHE A 322 -15.29 11.66 0.54
C PHE A 322 -15.15 11.03 -0.85
N GLU A 323 -14.32 9.98 -1.02
CA GLU A 323 -14.08 9.41 -2.34
C GLU A 323 -15.31 8.69 -2.85
N THR A 324 -15.64 8.76 -4.14
CA THR A 324 -16.80 8.06 -4.70
C THR A 324 -16.48 6.64 -5.13
N ASP A 325 -15.22 6.38 -5.47
CA ASP A 325 -14.75 5.06 -5.89
C ASP A 325 -14.78 4.09 -4.70
N LEU A 326 -15.55 3.01 -4.84
CA LEU A 326 -15.67 2.04 -3.76
C LEU A 326 -14.41 1.18 -3.60
N ASN A 327 -13.69 0.88 -4.68
CA ASN A 327 -12.46 0.08 -4.59
C ASN A 327 -11.45 0.74 -3.65
N PHE A 328 -11.36 2.07 -3.72
CA PHE A 328 -10.53 2.85 -2.83
C PHE A 328 -11.04 2.82 -1.39
N ARG A 329 -12.35 3.00 -1.15
CA ARG A 329 -12.93 2.90 0.20
C ARG A 329 -12.66 1.53 0.81
N CYS A 330 -12.86 0.45 0.05
CA CYS A 330 -12.57 -0.92 0.47
C CYS A 330 -11.08 -1.11 0.79
N ALA A 331 -10.19 -0.66 -0.10
CA ALA A 331 -8.75 -0.75 0.13
C ALA A 331 -8.33 0.03 1.39
N ALA A 332 -8.85 1.24 1.61
CA ALA A 332 -8.56 2.05 2.79
C ALA A 332 -9.03 1.36 4.09
N LEU A 333 -10.23 0.77 4.08
CA LEU A 333 -10.74 -0.02 5.20
C LEU A 333 -9.90 -1.28 5.47
N GLN A 334 -9.45 -1.96 4.42
CA GLN A 334 -8.56 -3.12 4.53
C GLN A 334 -7.21 -2.73 5.16
N LEU A 335 -6.62 -1.61 4.74
CA LEU A 335 -5.37 -1.09 5.32
C LEU A 335 -5.53 -0.74 6.80
N ILE A 336 -6.60 -0.03 7.17
CA ILE A 336 -6.89 0.34 8.57
C ILE A 336 -7.06 -0.94 9.41
N ASN A 337 -7.82 -1.91 8.90
CA ASN A 337 -8.01 -3.19 9.60
C ASN A 337 -6.71 -3.98 9.74
N ALA A 338 -5.87 -4.01 8.71
CA ALA A 338 -4.56 -4.66 8.78
C ALA A 338 -3.69 -3.99 9.86
N ALA A 339 -3.62 -2.66 9.87
CA ALA A 339 -2.84 -1.94 10.86
C ALA A 339 -3.30 -2.25 12.28
N LEU A 340 -4.61 -2.17 12.53
CA LEU A 340 -5.18 -2.48 13.85
C LEU A 340 -5.10 -3.95 14.23
N GLY A 341 -5.21 -4.86 13.25
CA GLY A 341 -5.28 -6.30 13.48
C GLY A 341 -3.92 -6.92 13.76
N TYR A 342 -2.86 -6.39 13.13
CA TYR A 342 -1.50 -6.93 13.25
C TYR A 342 -0.60 -6.14 14.22
N MET A 343 -1.03 -4.96 14.71
CA MET A 343 -0.36 -4.28 15.83
C MET A 343 -0.27 -5.24 17.04
N PRO A 344 0.94 -5.52 17.58
CA PRO A 344 1.12 -6.51 18.62
C PRO A 344 0.56 -6.05 19.98
N GLU A 345 0.78 -4.78 20.32
CA GLU A 345 0.43 -4.24 21.63
C GLU A 345 -1.02 -3.78 21.72
N ILE A 346 -1.70 -4.20 22.79
CA ILE A 346 -3.12 -3.86 22.99
C ILE A 346 -3.33 -2.37 23.19
N ASP A 347 -2.44 -1.71 23.94
CA ASP A 347 -2.53 -0.29 24.23
C ASP A 347 -2.36 0.54 22.95
N GLU A 348 -1.45 0.13 22.06
CA GLU A 348 -1.29 0.76 20.75
C GLU A 348 -2.56 0.61 19.89
N ARG A 349 -3.18 -0.58 19.89
CA ARG A 349 -4.46 -0.80 19.18
C ARG A 349 -5.59 0.06 19.74
N VAL A 350 -5.65 0.22 21.06
CA VAL A 350 -6.67 1.05 21.73
C VAL A 350 -6.46 2.53 21.38
N MET A 351 -5.22 3.02 21.45
CA MET A 351 -4.88 4.39 21.07
C MET A 351 -5.17 4.65 19.58
N ALA A 352 -4.81 3.72 18.69
CA ALA A 352 -5.09 3.84 17.27
C ALA A 352 -6.60 3.91 16.98
N ARG A 353 -7.43 3.11 17.66
CA ARG A 353 -8.89 3.18 17.55
C ARG A 353 -9.44 4.48 18.09
N HIS A 354 -8.90 4.98 19.21
CA HIS A 354 -9.29 6.28 19.75
C HIS A 354 -9.02 7.40 18.74
N ASN A 355 -7.84 7.41 18.11
CA ASN A 355 -7.51 8.38 17.06
C ASN A 355 -8.48 8.28 15.88
N LEU A 356 -8.90 7.07 15.47
CA LEU A 356 -9.93 6.89 14.44
C LEU A 356 -11.29 7.47 14.87
N SER A 357 -11.70 7.27 16.12
CA SER A 357 -12.92 7.88 16.66
C SER A 357 -12.84 9.41 16.66
N GLU A 358 -11.69 10.00 17.00
CA GLU A 358 -11.48 11.45 16.93
C GLU A 358 -11.56 12.01 15.49
N LEU A 359 -11.15 11.21 14.50
CA LEU A 359 -11.34 11.51 13.07
C LEU A 359 -12.79 11.31 12.59
N GLY A 360 -13.72 10.91 13.47
CA GLY A 360 -15.14 10.70 13.13
C GLY A 360 -15.43 9.36 12.45
N PHE A 361 -14.50 8.41 12.47
CA PHE A 361 -14.62 7.13 11.77
C PHE A 361 -15.86 6.33 12.19
N ASP A 362 -16.23 6.37 13.48
CA ASP A 362 -17.43 5.69 13.98
C ASP A 362 -18.71 6.17 13.30
N SER A 363 -18.84 7.48 13.07
CA SER A 363 -20.00 8.07 12.40
C SER A 363 -20.03 7.68 10.92
N ILE A 364 -18.86 7.64 10.28
CA ILE A 364 -18.70 7.22 8.88
C ILE A 364 -19.15 5.77 8.72
N LEU A 365 -18.67 4.86 9.58
CA LEU A 365 -19.06 3.45 9.55
C LEU A 365 -20.55 3.26 9.78
N GLN A 366 -21.15 3.98 10.74
CA GLN A 366 -22.60 3.93 10.97
C GLN A 366 -23.39 4.38 9.75
N GLU A 367 -22.98 5.45 9.07
CA GLU A 367 -23.62 5.91 7.85
C GLU A 367 -23.48 4.90 6.70
N MET A 368 -22.29 4.32 6.51
CA MET A 368 -22.06 3.28 5.50
C MET A 368 -22.93 2.04 5.76
N MET A 369 -22.96 1.55 7.00
CA MET A 369 -23.79 0.40 7.38
C MET A 369 -25.27 0.66 7.18
N LYS A 370 -25.74 1.87 7.49
CA LYS A 370 -27.13 2.28 7.24
C LYS A 370 -27.46 2.23 5.74
N LYS A 371 -26.59 2.78 4.88
CA LYS A 371 -26.78 2.75 3.42
C LYS A 371 -26.80 1.33 2.87
N VAL A 372 -25.88 0.48 3.32
CA VAL A 372 -25.86 -0.95 2.92
C VAL A 372 -27.15 -1.63 3.33
N HIS A 373 -27.61 -1.41 4.56
CA HIS A 373 -28.87 -1.97 5.03
C HIS A 373 -30.07 -1.51 4.20
N GLU A 374 -30.18 -0.21 3.92
CA GLU A 374 -31.24 0.35 3.07
C GLU A 374 -31.21 -0.24 1.64
N MET A 375 -30.03 -0.48 1.09
CA MET A 375 -29.89 -1.12 -0.23
C MET A 375 -30.26 -2.58 -0.23
N VAL A 376 -29.81 -3.34 0.77
CA VAL A 376 -30.17 -4.75 0.93
C VAL A 376 -31.69 -4.88 1.01
N VAL A 377 -32.34 -4.06 1.84
CA VAL A 377 -33.82 -4.01 1.95
C VAL A 377 -34.47 -3.77 0.58
N LYS A 378 -33.99 -2.80 -0.20
CA LYS A 378 -34.50 -2.56 -1.56
C LYS A 378 -34.34 -3.76 -2.48
N LEU A 379 -33.16 -4.40 -2.49
CA LEU A 379 -32.90 -5.56 -3.35
C LEU A 379 -33.79 -6.76 -2.99
N ILE A 380 -34.13 -6.92 -1.72
CA ILE A 380 -35.10 -7.90 -1.23
C ILE A 380 -36.51 -7.55 -1.72
N ASP A 381 -36.93 -6.28 -1.53
CA ASP A 381 -38.25 -5.80 -1.97
C ASP A 381 -38.43 -5.94 -3.50
N GLU A 382 -37.34 -5.81 -4.26
CA GLU A 382 -37.28 -5.99 -5.71
C GLU A 382 -37.19 -7.47 -6.15
N GLY A 383 -37.09 -8.41 -5.20
CA GLY A 383 -36.97 -9.84 -5.48
C GLY A 383 -35.64 -10.24 -6.14
N GLN A 384 -34.63 -9.37 -6.09
CA GLN A 384 -33.29 -9.64 -6.61
C GLN A 384 -32.46 -10.51 -5.66
N ILE A 385 -32.84 -10.57 -4.39
CA ILE A 385 -32.22 -11.39 -3.34
C ILE A 385 -33.31 -12.27 -2.72
N SER A 386 -33.06 -13.58 -2.66
CA SER A 386 -33.97 -14.55 -2.04
C SER A 386 -34.04 -14.34 -0.51
N ASP A 387 -35.21 -14.59 0.10
CA ASP A 387 -35.44 -14.53 1.54
C ASP A 387 -34.51 -15.44 2.38
N GLU A 388 -33.82 -16.41 1.75
CA GLU A 388 -32.83 -17.26 2.42
C GLU A 388 -31.50 -16.56 2.72
N GLU A 389 -31.09 -15.55 1.94
CA GLU A 389 -29.89 -14.75 2.22
C GLU A 389 -30.15 -13.73 3.35
N ASN A 390 -31.42 -13.39 3.59
CA ASN A 390 -31.88 -12.53 4.67
C ASN A 390 -31.68 -13.12 6.07
N LEU A 391 -31.73 -14.44 6.21
CA LEU A 391 -31.54 -15.12 7.50
C LEU A 391 -30.15 -14.87 8.10
N ILE A 392 -29.14 -14.61 7.25
CA ILE A 392 -27.75 -14.37 7.67
C ILE A 392 -27.59 -12.95 8.24
N MET A 393 -28.36 -11.98 7.75
CA MET A 393 -28.33 -10.58 8.20
C MET A 393 -29.30 -10.33 9.38
N GLY A 394 -30.42 -11.06 9.45
CA GLY A 394 -31.47 -10.87 10.47
C GLY A 394 -31.24 -11.58 11.82
N THR A 395 -30.42 -12.63 11.87
CA THR A 395 -30.26 -13.46 13.08
C THR A 395 -29.57 -12.76 14.26
N LYS A 396 -28.99 -11.58 14.07
CA LYS A 396 -28.37 -10.81 15.18
C LYS A 396 -29.34 -9.96 16.01
N LYS A 397 -30.56 -9.72 15.53
CA LYS A 397 -31.54 -8.91 16.30
C LYS A 397 -32.19 -9.70 17.43
N ASN A 398 -32.33 -11.03 17.30
CA ASN A 398 -33.08 -11.85 18.26
C ASN A 398 -32.25 -12.44 19.40
N ASN A 399 -30.91 -12.37 19.36
CA ASN A 399 -30.06 -12.94 20.42
C ASN A 399 -29.65 -11.93 21.52
N ARG A 400 -30.16 -10.69 21.51
CA ARG A 400 -29.97 -9.73 22.61
C ARG A 400 -31.13 -9.67 23.61
N ASP A 401 -32.29 -10.24 23.28
CA ASP A 401 -33.50 -10.13 24.11
C ASP A 401 -33.84 -11.40 24.91
N THR A 402 -32.99 -12.43 24.92
CA THR A 402 -33.23 -13.67 25.69
C THR A 402 -32.10 -14.01 26.67
N GLY A 403 -31.51 -12.99 27.29
CA GLY A 403 -30.61 -13.14 28.44
C GLY A 403 -31.19 -12.47 29.67
N ASN A 404 -32.24 -13.09 30.24
CA ASN A 404 -32.69 -12.83 31.61
C ASN A 404 -32.01 -13.82 32.56
#